data_AF-A0A127PEH2-F1
#
_entry.id   AF-A0A127PEH2-F1
#
_cell.length_a   1.000
_cell.length_b   1.000
_cell.length_c   1.000
_cell.angle_alpha   90.00
_cell.angle_beta   90.00
_cell.angle_gamma   90.00
#
_symmetry.space_group_name_H-M   'P 1'
#
loop_
_entity.id
_entity.type
_entity.pdbx_description
1 polymer ?
#
loop_
_entity_poly.entity_id
_entity_poly.type
_entity_poly.pdbx_seq_one_letter_code
_entity_poly.pdbx_strand_id
1 'polypeptide(L)'
;MENSLAALKRMGYQNKMAGHGFRLLAVGIIKGRLGFRHEVVDRQLAHQSGDTYDEAYDRAEFKEERQVMMQQYADCLKNIGSAKVLVGSFKRA
;
A
#
# COMPACT_ATOMS: atom_id res chain seq x y z
N MET A 1 18.82 -2.77 -7.05
CA MET A 1 17.48 -2.60 -6.45
C MET A 1 16.84 -1.39 -7.08
N GLU A 2 15.72 -1.56 -7.78
CA GLU A 2 15.08 -0.44 -8.45
C GLU A 2 14.36 0.46 -7.43
N ASN A 3 14.64 1.76 -7.45
CA ASN A 3 13.99 2.72 -6.56
C ASN A 3 12.53 2.92 -6.99
N SER A 4 11.60 2.79 -6.03
CA SER A 4 10.16 3.10 -6.20
C SER A 4 9.88 4.41 -6.97
N LEU A 5 10.73 5.43 -6.83
CA LEU A 5 10.59 6.70 -7.54
C LEU A 5 10.86 6.59 -9.05
N ALA A 6 11.82 5.74 -9.45
CA ALA A 6 12.13 5.50 -10.86
C ALA A 6 10.97 4.77 -11.56
N ALA A 7 10.34 3.81 -10.87
CA ALA A 7 9.15 3.12 -11.37
C ALA A 7 7.97 4.09 -11.55
N LEU A 8 7.68 4.93 -10.55
CA LEU A 8 6.64 5.97 -10.64
C LEU A 8 6.90 6.95 -11.79
N LYS A 9 8.16 7.35 -12.00
CA LYS A 9 8.54 8.21 -13.12
C LYS A 9 8.19 7.57 -14.47
N ARG A 10 8.53 6.29 -14.67
CA ARG A 10 8.19 5.57 -15.92
C ARG A 10 6.69 5.38 -16.13
N MET A 11 5.92 5.29 -15.05
CA MET A 11 4.45 5.22 -15.11
C MET A 11 3.79 6.58 -15.39
N GLY A 12 4.55 7.66 -15.61
CA GLY A 12 4.02 9.00 -15.91
C GLY A 12 3.61 9.81 -14.67
N TYR A 13 3.99 9.35 -13.46
CA TYR A 13 3.69 10.02 -12.20
C TYR A 13 4.80 10.98 -11.72
N GLN A 14 5.76 11.31 -12.59
CA GLN A 14 6.80 12.29 -12.27
C GLN A 14 6.17 13.62 -11.80
N ASN A 15 6.64 14.14 -10.67
CA ASN A 15 6.14 15.36 -10.03
C ASN A 15 4.64 15.36 -9.64
N LYS A 16 3.93 14.23 -9.81
CA LYS A 16 2.53 14.05 -9.40
C LYS A 16 2.40 13.21 -8.14
N MET A 17 3.34 12.29 -7.93
CA MET A 17 3.41 11.43 -6.76
C MET A 17 4.86 11.25 -6.30
N ALA A 18 5.07 11.24 -4.99
CA ALA A 18 6.34 10.88 -4.36
C ALA A 18 6.28 9.43 -3.85
N GLY A 19 7.44 8.77 -3.74
CA GLY A 19 7.51 7.39 -3.26
C GLY A 19 6.94 7.19 -1.84
N HIS A 20 7.05 8.18 -0.96
CA HIS A 20 6.43 8.13 0.36
C HIS A 20 4.91 8.24 0.29
N GLY A 21 4.38 9.23 -0.44
CA GLY A 21 2.93 9.39 -0.62
C GLY A 21 2.27 8.18 -1.28
N PHE A 22 2.96 7.54 -2.23
CA PHE A 22 2.49 6.29 -2.84
C PHE A 22 2.36 5.14 -1.83
N ARG A 23 3.32 5.02 -0.90
CA ARG A 23 3.26 4.01 0.18
C ARG A 23 2.13 4.32 1.15
N LEU A 24 1.99 5.59 1.58
CA LEU A 24 0.90 5.99 2.49
C LEU A 24 -0.48 5.70 1.90
N LEU A 25 -0.66 5.95 0.60
CA LEU A 25 -1.90 5.60 -0.10
C LEU A 25 -2.20 4.09 -0.03
N ALA A 26 -1.19 3.25 -0.33
CA ALA A 26 -1.33 1.80 -0.26
C ALA A 26 -1.69 1.35 1.17
N VAL A 27 -1.01 1.88 2.18
CA VAL A 27 -1.29 1.60 3.60
C VAL A 27 -2.72 1.98 3.98
N GLY A 28 -3.19 3.15 3.56
CA GLY A 28 -4.56 3.60 3.83
C GLY A 28 -5.62 2.65 3.26
N ILE A 29 -5.42 2.15 2.05
CA ILE A 29 -6.32 1.16 1.44
C ILE A 29 -6.24 -0.18 2.18
N ILE A 30 -5.04 -0.69 2.43
CA ILE A 30 -4.84 -2.00 3.03
C ILE A 30 -5.37 -2.04 4.46
N LYS A 31 -5.07 -1.04 5.28
CA LYS A 31 -5.57 -0.97 6.67
C LYS A 31 -7.03 -0.57 6.72
N GLY A 32 -7.40 0.51 6.03
CA GLY A 32 -8.73 1.12 6.17
C GLY A 32 -9.84 0.38 5.43
N ARG A 33 -9.55 -0.19 4.26
CA ARG A 33 -10.56 -0.88 3.43
C ARG A 33 -10.46 -2.39 3.51
N LEU A 34 -9.26 -2.94 3.52
CA LEU A 34 -9.04 -4.39 3.53
C LEU A 34 -8.89 -4.97 4.95
N GLY A 35 -8.67 -4.13 5.96
CA GLY A 35 -8.69 -4.54 7.37
C GLY A 35 -7.49 -5.37 7.81
N PHE A 36 -6.36 -5.32 7.11
CA PHE A 36 -5.17 -6.06 7.52
C PHE A 36 -4.51 -5.45 8.77
N ARG A 37 -3.97 -6.33 9.61
CA ARG A 37 -3.27 -5.97 10.85
C ARG A 37 -2.01 -5.16 10.57
N HIS A 38 -1.62 -4.31 11.51
CA HIS A 38 -0.52 -3.38 11.34
C HIS A 38 0.81 -4.10 11.13
N GLU A 39 1.07 -5.16 11.89
CA GLU A 39 2.29 -5.97 11.82
C GLU A 39 2.52 -6.56 10.42
N VAL A 40 1.46 -7.04 9.74
CA VAL A 40 1.56 -7.60 8.39
C VAL A 40 1.89 -6.53 7.36
N VAL A 41 1.26 -5.36 7.48
CA VAL A 41 1.49 -4.22 6.58
C VAL A 41 2.89 -3.67 6.73
N ASP A 42 3.38 -3.55 7.98
CA ASP A 42 4.70 -3.00 8.27
C ASP A 42 5.82 -3.89 7.73
N ARG A 43 5.66 -5.21 7.80
CA ARG A 43 6.60 -6.15 7.15
C ARG A 43 6.67 -5.97 5.64
N GLN A 44 5.58 -5.57 4.99
CA GLN A 44 5.58 -5.32 3.55
C GLN A 44 6.28 -3.99 3.19
N LEU A 45 6.36 -3.04 4.12
CA LEU A 45 7.05 -1.77 3.95
C LEU A 45 8.56 -1.84 4.21
N ALA A 46 9.05 -3.01 4.66
CA ALA A 46 10.43 -3.23 5.06
C ALA A 46 10.93 -2.21 6.09
N HIS A 47 10.03 -1.75 6.97
CA HIS A 47 10.42 -0.94 8.12
C HIS A 47 11.22 -1.80 9.10
N GLN A 48 12.32 -1.25 9.63
CA GLN A 48 12.97 -1.83 10.80
C GLN A 48 12.07 -1.58 12.01
N SER A 49 11.79 -2.64 12.77
CA SER A 49 11.18 -2.54 14.10
C SER A 49 12.09 -1.68 14.97
N GLY A 50 11.54 -0.57 15.48
CA GLY A 50 12.28 0.32 16.39
C GLY A 50 12.47 -0.25 17.79
N ASP A 51 11.72 -1.30 18.14
CA ASP A 51 11.76 -1.95 19.45
C ASP A 51 12.67 -3.16 19.46
N THR A 52 13.82 -3.01 20.12
CA THR A 52 14.81 -4.07 20.35
C THR A 52 14.32 -5.19 21.28
N TYR A 53 13.22 -4.98 22.01
CA TYR A 53 12.65 -5.98 22.93
C TYR A 53 11.58 -6.88 22.27
N ASP A 54 10.92 -6.44 21.20
CA ASP A 54 9.88 -7.21 20.51
C ASP A 54 10.42 -8.11 19.38
N GLU A 55 11.64 -7.87 18.87
CA GLU A 55 12.25 -8.67 17.79
C GLU A 55 12.35 -10.18 18.09
N ALA A 56 12.41 -10.56 19.37
CA ALA A 56 12.46 -11.97 19.79
C ALA A 56 11.12 -12.70 19.62
N TYR A 57 10.00 -11.99 19.79
CA TYR A 57 8.64 -12.53 19.58
C TYR A 57 8.12 -12.24 18.17
N ASP A 58 8.59 -11.15 17.56
CA ASP A 58 8.20 -10.67 16.23
C ASP A 58 9.07 -11.30 15.13
N ARG A 59 9.38 -12.61 15.21
CA ARG A 59 10.06 -13.33 14.12
C ARG A 59 9.12 -13.79 13.01
N ALA A 60 7.81 -13.70 13.22
CA ALA A 60 6.86 -14.12 12.22
C ALA A 60 6.98 -13.19 11.00
N GLU A 61 7.48 -13.72 9.89
CA GLU A 61 7.52 -12.96 8.64
C GLU A 61 6.11 -12.74 8.06
N PHE A 62 5.09 -13.47 8.52
CA PHE A 62 3.72 -13.41 8.00
C PHE A 62 3.65 -13.60 6.47
N LYS A 63 4.54 -14.41 5.87
CA LYS A 63 4.67 -14.54 4.40
C LYS A 63 3.35 -14.87 3.72
N GLU A 64 2.59 -15.82 4.27
CA GLU A 64 1.31 -16.24 3.74
C GLU A 64 0.27 -15.12 3.81
N GLU A 65 0.12 -14.46 4.96
CA GLU A 65 -0.77 -13.31 5.12
C GLU A 65 -0.38 -12.15 4.20
N ARG A 66 0.93 -11.88 4.02
CA ARG A 66 1.40 -10.86 3.08
C ARG A 66 1.06 -11.19 1.63
N GLN A 67 1.14 -12.45 1.23
CA GLN A 67 0.73 -12.87 -0.12
C GLN A 67 -0.76 -12.63 -0.34
N VAL A 68 -1.61 -13.07 0.61
CA VAL A 68 -3.05 -12.83 0.56
C VAL A 68 -3.36 -11.33 0.53
N MET A 69 -2.69 -10.54 1.37
CA MET A 69 -2.83 -9.10 1.42
C MET A 69 -2.51 -8.43 0.09
N MET A 70 -1.37 -8.79 -0.52
CA MET A 70 -0.96 -8.19 -1.79
C MET A 70 -1.89 -8.60 -2.94
N GLN A 71 -2.43 -9.83 -2.91
CA GLN A 71 -3.42 -10.26 -3.89
C GLN A 71 -4.74 -9.49 -3.74
N GLN A 72 -5.28 -9.37 -2.53
CA GLN A 72 -6.50 -8.59 -2.28
C GLN A 72 -6.32 -7.11 -2.61
N TYR A 73 -5.13 -6.56 -2.36
CA TYR A 73 -4.79 -5.21 -2.78
C TYR A 73 -4.82 -5.05 -4.30
N ALA A 74 -4.23 -6.00 -5.04
CA ALA A 74 -4.27 -6.01 -6.51
C ALA A 74 -5.72 -6.12 -7.04
N ASP A 75 -6.53 -7.00 -6.45
CA ASP A 75 -7.94 -7.18 -6.82
C ASP A 75 -8.77 -5.92 -6.51
N CYS A 76 -8.50 -5.26 -5.39
CA CYS A 76 -9.10 -3.97 -5.05
C CYS A 76 -8.81 -2.91 -6.11
N LEU A 77 -7.54 -2.76 -6.53
CA LEU A 77 -7.14 -1.82 -7.58
C LEU A 77 -7.79 -2.15 -8.93
N LYS A 78 -7.86 -3.44 -9.29
CA LYS A 78 -8.51 -3.90 -10.53
C LYS A 78 -10.00 -3.56 -10.54
N ASN A 79 -10.67 -3.77 -9.41
CA ASN A 79 -12.08 -3.44 -9.25
C ASN A 79 -12.32 -1.93 -9.34
N ILE A 80 -11.45 -1.11 -8.75
CA ILE A 80 -11.51 0.36 -8.89
C ILE A 80 -11.30 0.79 -10.34
N GLY A 81 -10.30 0.22 -11.04
CA GLY A 81 -10.02 0.55 -12.44
C GLY A 81 -11.13 0.12 -13.40
N SER A 82 -11.91 -0.89 -13.04
CA SER A 82 -13.06 -1.38 -13.82
C SER A 82 -14.37 -0.67 -13.46
N ALA A 83 -14.39 0.11 -12.37
CA ALA A 83 -15.59 0.79 -11.92
C ALA A 83 -16.00 1.91 -12.91
N LYS A 84 -17.30 2.06 -13.12
CA LYS A 84 -17.84 3.17 -13.91
C LYS A 84 -17.59 4.48 -13.17
N VAL A 85 -16.67 5.30 -13.67
CA VAL A 85 -16.41 6.64 -13.14
C VAL A 85 -17.56 7.56 -13.53
N LEU A 86 -18.36 7.97 -12.56
CA LEU A 86 -19.40 8.98 -12.74
C LEU A 86 -18.76 10.37 -12.63
N VAL A 87 -18.57 11.04 -13.76
CA VAL A 87 -18.10 12.43 -13.78
C VAL A 87 -19.31 13.34 -13.48
N GLY A 88 -19.55 13.60 -12.20
CA GLY A 88 -20.54 14.58 -11.76
C GLY A 88 -20.01 16.01 -11.83
N SER A 89 -20.84 16.96 -12.24
CA SER A 89 -20.57 18.39 -12.03
C SER A 89 -20.86 18.73 -10.56
N PHE A 90 -19.93 18.37 -9.68
CA PHE A 90 -20.00 18.73 -8.27
C PHE A 90 -19.66 20.23 -8.16
N LYS A 91 -20.67 21.10 -8.23
CA LYS A 91 -20.51 22.49 -7.83
C LYS A 91 -20.07 22.50 -6.37
N ARG A 92 -18.97 23.20 -6.06
CA ARG A 92 -18.55 23.42 -4.67
C ARG A 92 -19.69 24.14 -3.95
N ALA A 93 -20.11 23.60 -2.80
CA ALA A 93 -21.02 24.27 -1.89
C ALA A 93 -20.35 25.51 -1.28
#